data_AF-A0A0C9UAM9-F1
#
_entry.id   AF-A0A0C9UAM9-F1
#
_cell.length_a   1.000
_cell.length_b   1.000
_cell.length_c   1.000
_cell.angle_alpha   90.00
_cell.angle_beta   90.00
_cell.angle_gamma   90.00
#
_symmetry.space_group_name_H-M   'P 1'
#
loop_
_entity.id
_entity.type
_entity.pdbx_description
1 polymer ?
#
loop_
_entity_poly.entity_id
_entity_poly.type
_entity_poly.pdbx_seq_one_letter_code
_entity_poly.pdbx_strand_id
1 'polypeptide(L)'
;MLDTPNDSEWITYADWAKQYGELVYANVFGTHMVWVNSKQMAYEIFEKRSSNYSDRPTTTMLSELLDITEWDIAFQPYGTWWRRHRRAMHMSFHNKAVKAFFPVQSKHTRSVPSNYDCRVC
;
A
#
# COMPACT_ATOMS: atom_id res chain seq x y z
N MET A 1 -10.94 -8.99 -23.65
CA MET A 1 -10.11 -10.01 -22.95
C MET A 1 -9.16 -9.41 -21.92
N LEU A 2 -9.16 -8.09 -21.70
CA LEU A 2 -8.71 -7.54 -20.43
C LEU A 2 -9.54 -6.28 -20.16
N ASP A 3 -10.63 -6.41 -19.41
CA ASP A 3 -11.41 -5.27 -18.90
C ASP A 3 -10.70 -4.66 -17.68
N THR A 4 -9.36 -4.56 -17.74
CA THR A 4 -8.58 -3.83 -16.74
C THR A 4 -8.68 -2.35 -17.08
N PRO A 5 -9.27 -1.52 -16.21
CA PRO A 5 -9.44 -0.10 -16.48
C PRO A 5 -8.09 0.58 -16.55
N ASN A 6 -7.92 1.48 -17.52
CA ASN A 6 -6.69 2.25 -17.66
C ASN A 6 -6.66 3.47 -16.71
N ASP A 7 -7.84 3.91 -16.25
CA ASP A 7 -8.05 5.00 -15.30
C ASP A 7 -9.12 4.60 -14.28
N SER A 8 -8.91 4.96 -13.00
CA SER A 8 -9.86 4.74 -11.89
C SER A 8 -10.28 3.28 -11.65
N GLU A 9 -9.30 2.38 -11.61
CA GLU A 9 -9.48 0.93 -11.47
C GLU A 9 -10.41 0.50 -10.32
N TRP A 10 -10.37 1.23 -9.20
CA TRP A 10 -11.18 0.93 -8.01
C TRP A 10 -12.69 1.00 -8.28
N ILE A 11 -13.14 1.77 -9.28
CA ILE A 11 -14.55 1.86 -9.66
C ILE A 11 -15.00 0.54 -10.28
N THR A 12 -14.21 0.02 -11.21
CA THR A 12 -14.52 -1.26 -11.87
C THR A 12 -14.42 -2.43 -10.90
N TYR A 13 -13.45 -2.42 -9.99
CA TYR A 13 -13.38 -3.44 -8.92
C TYR A 13 -14.63 -3.41 -8.03
N ALA A 14 -15.16 -2.22 -7.74
CA ALA A 14 -16.40 -2.06 -6.99
C ALA A 14 -17.63 -2.55 -7.78
N ASP A 15 -17.65 -2.40 -9.10
CA ASP A 15 -18.73 -2.94 -9.94
C ASP A 15 -18.63 -4.47 -10.09
N TRP A 16 -17.41 -5.02 -10.20
CA TRP A 16 -17.19 -6.47 -10.12
C TRP A 16 -17.65 -7.06 -8.78
N ALA A 17 -17.49 -6.32 -7.68
CA ALA A 17 -18.02 -6.73 -6.39
C ALA A 17 -19.54 -6.94 -6.42
N LYS A 18 -20.27 -6.07 -7.13
CA LYS A 18 -21.72 -6.16 -7.28
C LYS A 18 -22.14 -7.31 -8.21
N GLN A 19 -21.36 -7.54 -9.26
CA GLN A 19 -21.70 -8.55 -10.29
C GLN A 19 -21.31 -9.97 -9.88
N TYR A 20 -20.12 -10.15 -9.30
CA TYR A 20 -19.52 -11.47 -9.03
C TYR A 20 -19.45 -11.81 -7.54
N GLY A 21 -19.68 -10.84 -6.65
CA GLY A 21 -19.73 -11.03 -5.21
C GLY A 21 -18.45 -10.61 -4.47
N GLU A 22 -18.29 -11.14 -3.25
CA GLU A 22 -17.28 -10.67 -2.29
C GLU A 22 -15.83 -11.02 -2.67
N LEU A 23 -15.64 -12.07 -3.46
CA LEU A 23 -14.33 -12.55 -3.90
C LEU A 23 -14.32 -12.75 -5.41
N VAL A 24 -13.46 -12.01 -6.10
CA VAL A 24 -13.32 -12.09 -7.56
C VAL A 24 -11.94 -12.59 -7.89
N TYR A 25 -11.87 -13.63 -8.72
CA TYR A 25 -10.61 -14.18 -9.23
C TYR A 25 -10.51 -13.90 -10.73
N ALA A 26 -9.36 -13.38 -11.17
CA ALA A 26 -9.03 -13.31 -12.59
C ALA A 26 -7.58 -13.68 -12.84
N ASN A 27 -7.32 -14.21 -14.03
CA ASN A 27 -5.98 -14.42 -14.54
C ASN A 27 -5.64 -13.29 -15.51
N VAL A 28 -4.73 -12.42 -15.09
CA VAL A 28 -4.29 -11.26 -15.86
C VAL A 28 -2.86 -11.51 -16.32
N PHE A 29 -2.67 -11.70 -17.63
CA PHE A 29 -1.34 -11.98 -18.22
C PHE A 29 -0.56 -13.13 -17.56
N GLY A 30 -1.23 -14.20 -17.16
CA GLY A 30 -0.61 -15.33 -16.45
C GLY A 30 -0.40 -15.10 -14.96
N THR A 31 -0.76 -13.92 -14.45
CA THR A 31 -0.73 -13.60 -13.02
C THR A 31 -2.11 -13.82 -12.41
N HIS A 32 -2.15 -14.65 -11.36
CA HIS A 32 -3.37 -14.89 -10.60
C HIS A 32 -3.67 -13.72 -9.67
N MET A 33 -4.75 -12.99 -9.94
CA MET A 33 -5.20 -11.86 -9.13
C MET A 33 -6.52 -12.19 -8.43
N VAL A 34 -6.60 -11.81 -7.16
CA VAL A 34 -7.79 -12.00 -6.32
C VAL A 34 -8.16 -10.66 -5.71
N TRP A 35 -9.37 -10.18 -6.00
CA TRP A 35 -9.95 -8.99 -5.39
C TRP A 35 -10.85 -9.38 -4.23
N VAL A 36 -10.61 -8.78 -3.07
CA VAL A 36 -11.38 -8.98 -1.84
C VAL A 36 -12.21 -7.72 -1.58
N ASN A 37 -13.52 -7.83 -1.77
CA ASN A 37 -14.44 -6.69 -1.66
C ASN A 37 -15.19 -6.62 -0.31
N SER A 38 -15.05 -7.63 0.53
CA SER A 38 -15.67 -7.70 1.87
C SER A 38 -14.70 -7.27 2.97
N LYS A 39 -15.16 -6.38 3.87
CA LYS A 39 -14.37 -5.91 5.02
C LYS A 39 -13.98 -7.06 5.94
N GLN A 40 -14.89 -8.00 6.17
CA GLN A 40 -14.62 -9.14 7.06
C GLN A 40 -13.55 -10.04 6.47
N MET A 41 -13.65 -10.37 5.18
CA MET A 41 -12.64 -11.16 4.48
C MET A 41 -11.29 -10.44 4.41
N ALA A 42 -11.29 -9.13 4.14
CA ALA A 42 -10.07 -8.34 4.13
C ALA A 42 -9.36 -8.40 5.49
N TYR A 43 -10.11 -8.29 6.60
CA TYR A 43 -9.55 -8.44 7.94
C TYR A 43 -9.01 -9.85 8.21
N GLU A 44 -9.72 -10.89 7.79
CA GLU A 44 -9.27 -12.27 7.98
C GLU A 44 -8.00 -12.60 7.18
N ILE A 45 -7.90 -12.12 5.93
CA ILE A 45 -6.78 -12.39 5.04
C ILE A 45 -5.58 -11.50 5.41
N PHE A 46 -5.78 -10.19 5.48
CA PHE A 46 -4.68 -9.24 5.62
C PHE A 46 -4.22 -9.03 7.05
N GLU A 47 -5.08 -9.21 8.07
CA GLU A 47 -4.68 -9.04 9.47
C GLU A 47 -4.37 -10.40 10.11
N LYS A 48 -5.38 -11.28 10.22
CA LYS A 48 -5.24 -12.57 10.94
C LYS A 48 -4.27 -13.52 10.26
N ARG A 49 -4.29 -13.56 8.92
CA ARG A 49 -3.44 -14.45 8.09
C ARG A 49 -2.35 -13.68 7.35
N SER A 50 -1.97 -12.51 7.86
CA SER A 50 -0.96 -11.63 7.27
C SER A 50 0.33 -12.37 6.90
N SER A 51 0.80 -13.28 7.74
CA SER A 51 2.04 -14.05 7.49
C SER A 51 2.01 -14.94 6.25
N ASN A 52 0.83 -15.33 5.79
CA ASN A 52 0.67 -16.29 4.69
C ASN A 52 0.42 -15.59 3.35
N TYR A 53 -0.22 -14.42 3.37
CA TYR A 53 -0.68 -13.73 2.16
C TYR A 53 -0.03 -12.36 1.93
N SER A 54 0.75 -11.84 2.88
CA SER A 54 1.34 -10.49 2.76
C SER A 54 2.69 -10.45 2.07
N ASP A 55 3.08 -11.52 1.37
CA ASP A 55 4.33 -11.50 0.61
C ASP A 55 4.21 -10.54 -0.59
N ARG A 56 5.34 -9.98 -1.03
CA ARG A 56 5.36 -9.01 -2.14
C ARG A 56 5.89 -9.69 -3.39
N PRO A 57 5.21 -9.54 -4.56
CA PRO A 57 5.70 -10.13 -5.79
C PRO A 57 7.04 -9.48 -6.16
N THR A 58 8.07 -10.31 -6.24
CA THR A 58 9.39 -9.89 -6.69
C THR A 58 9.36 -9.71 -8.20
N THR A 59 9.63 -8.50 -8.68
CA THR A 59 9.85 -8.24 -10.10
C THR A 59 11.35 -8.09 -10.36
N THR A 60 11.82 -8.58 -11.51
CA THR A 60 13.24 -8.50 -11.91
C THR A 60 13.78 -7.07 -11.86
N MET A 61 12.96 -6.08 -12.23
CA MET A 61 13.33 -4.66 -12.14
C MET A 61 13.60 -4.20 -10.70
N LEU A 62 12.78 -4.61 -9.73
CA LEU A 62 12.97 -4.21 -8.33
C LEU A 62 14.09 -5.01 -7.66
N SER A 63 14.22 -6.28 -8.00
CA SER A 63 15.16 -7.19 -7.35
C SER A 63 16.57 -7.11 -7.92
N GLU A 64 16.73 -7.23 -9.24
CA GLU A 64 18.07 -7.45 -9.85
C GLU A 64 18.69 -6.16 -10.37
N LEU A 65 17.87 -5.17 -10.75
CA LEU A 65 18.38 -3.92 -11.30
C LEU A 65 18.59 -2.84 -10.24
N LEU A 66 17.69 -2.81 -9.24
CA LEU A 66 17.63 -1.74 -8.25
C LEU A 66 17.97 -2.20 -6.83
N ASP A 67 18.10 -3.51 -6.61
CA ASP A 67 18.37 -4.15 -5.30
C ASP A 67 17.50 -3.60 -4.14
N ILE A 68 16.30 -3.09 -4.45
CA ILE A 68 15.42 -2.39 -3.49
C ILE A 68 14.74 -3.36 -2.53
N THR A 69 14.66 -4.63 -2.92
CA THR A 69 14.09 -5.70 -2.09
C THR A 69 14.89 -5.95 -0.82
N GLU A 70 16.14 -5.48 -0.71
CA GLU A 70 16.96 -5.67 0.49
C GLU A 70 16.85 -4.55 1.52
N TRP A 71 16.67 -3.30 1.07
CA TRP A 71 16.72 -2.11 1.94
C TRP A 71 15.40 -1.35 2.05
N ASP A 72 14.47 -1.50 1.12
CA ASP A 72 13.15 -0.90 1.19
C ASP A 72 12.11 -1.88 1.76
N ILE A 73 11.56 -1.54 2.93
CA ILE A 73 10.53 -2.33 3.61
C ILE A 73 9.25 -2.53 2.77
N ALA A 74 8.98 -1.64 1.82
CA ALA A 74 7.78 -1.67 0.99
C ALA A 74 7.80 -2.83 -0.02
N PHE A 75 8.99 -3.19 -0.49
CA PHE A 75 9.23 -4.23 -1.49
C PHE A 75 9.93 -5.47 -0.94
N GLN A 76 10.35 -5.45 0.32
CA GLN A 76 10.92 -6.60 1.02
C GLN A 76 9.92 -7.77 1.12
N PRO A 77 10.36 -9.01 0.85
CA PRO A 77 9.54 -10.19 1.07
C PRO A 77 9.26 -10.42 2.56
N TYR A 78 8.14 -11.07 2.85
CA TYR A 78 7.73 -11.29 4.23
C TYR A 78 8.66 -12.29 4.92
N GLY A 79 9.34 -11.85 5.99
CA GLY A 79 10.31 -12.69 6.69
C GLY A 79 10.84 -12.09 7.99
N THR A 80 11.86 -12.73 8.56
CA THR A 80 12.53 -12.25 9.78
C THR A 80 13.18 -10.88 9.56
N TRP A 81 13.75 -10.65 8.37
CA TRP A 81 14.37 -9.40 7.98
C TRP A 81 13.36 -8.24 7.92
N TRP A 82 12.22 -8.45 7.25
CA TRP A 82 11.13 -7.49 7.21
C TRP A 82 10.57 -7.18 8.61
N ARG A 83 10.39 -8.20 9.46
CA ARG A 83 9.91 -8.00 10.85
C ARG A 83 10.88 -7.14 11.66
N ARG A 84 12.19 -7.29 11.44
CA ARG A 84 13.23 -6.46 12.06
C ARG A 84 13.14 -5.00 11.58
N HIS A 85 13.02 -4.78 10.28
CA HIS A 85 12.82 -3.44 9.70
C HIS A 85 11.57 -2.77 10.24
N ARG A 86 10.44 -3.50 10.26
CA ARG A 86 9.17 -2.98 10.79
C ARG A 86 9.29 -2.59 12.26
N ARG A 87 9.99 -3.39 13.07
CA ARG A 87 10.23 -3.06 14.49
C ARG A 87 11.06 -1.78 14.62
N ALA A 88 12.11 -1.64 13.83
CA ALA A 88 12.95 -0.45 13.84
C ALA A 88 12.16 0.81 13.44
N MET A 89 11.39 0.75 12.36
CA MET A 89 10.52 1.85 11.93
C MET A 89 9.47 2.21 12.98
N HIS A 90 8.89 1.21 13.64
CA HIS A 90 7.86 1.46 14.64
C HIS A 90 8.38 2.27 15.84
N MET A 91 9.69 2.30 16.10
CA MET A 91 10.27 3.18 17.13
C MET A 91 10.10 4.67 16.81
N SER A 92 10.07 5.03 15.53
CA SER A 92 9.88 6.42 15.10
C SER A 92 8.42 6.74 14.79
N PHE A 93 7.63 5.75 14.40
CA PHE A 93 6.23 5.91 13.97
C PHE A 93 5.18 5.44 14.98
N HIS A 94 5.53 5.30 16.26
CA HIS A 94 4.56 4.97 17.30
C HIS A 94 3.68 6.18 17.68
N ASN A 95 2.49 5.96 18.21
CA ASN A 95 1.54 7.03 18.59
C ASN A 95 2.14 8.14 19.47
N LYS A 96 3.10 7.81 20.37
CA LYS A 96 3.75 8.83 21.21
C LYS A 96 4.68 9.78 20.42
N ALA A 97 5.22 9.34 19.29
CA ALA A 97 6.16 10.12 18.47
C ALA A 97 5.42 11.20 17.67
N VAL A 98 4.13 10.98 17.38
CA VAL A 98 3.25 11.95 16.71
C VAL A 98 3.30 13.31 17.42
N LYS A 99 3.30 13.33 18.76
CA LYS A 99 3.38 14.58 19.53
C LYS A 99 4.66 15.36 19.29
N ALA A 100 5.78 14.67 19.06
CA ALA A 100 7.07 15.29 18.77
C ALA A 100 7.13 15.88 17.35
N PHE A 101 6.51 15.22 16.37
CA PHE A 101 6.49 15.68 14.98
C PHE A 101 5.42 16.74 14.68
N PHE A 102 4.32 16.75 15.44
CA PHE A 102 3.19 17.66 15.26
C PHE A 102 3.57 19.16 15.13
N PRO A 103 4.44 19.75 15.98
CA PRO A 103 4.81 21.16 15.83
C PRO A 103 5.55 21.44 14.52
N VAL A 104 6.41 20.52 14.07
CA VAL A 104 7.16 20.65 12.82
C VAL A 104 6.22 20.56 11.62
N GLN A 105 5.32 19.58 11.61
CA GLN A 105 4.30 19.42 10.56
C GLN A 105 3.40 20.67 10.49
N SER A 106 2.89 21.14 11.63
CA SER A 106 2.03 22.32 11.71
C SER A 106 2.71 23.58 11.19
N LYS A 107 4.01 23.76 11.49
CA LYS A 107 4.79 24.89 10.97
C LYS A 107 4.90 24.86 9.45
N HIS A 108 5.26 23.71 8.88
CA HIS A 108 5.38 23.55 7.43
C HIS A 108 4.03 23.76 6.74
N THR A 109 2.95 23.12 7.21
CA THR A 109 1.61 23.31 6.66
C THR A 109 1.14 24.77 6.70
N ARG A 110 1.54 25.54 7.71
CA ARG A 110 1.23 26.99 7.79
C ARG A 110 2.09 27.86 6.87
N SER A 111 3.31 27.43 6.54
CA SER A 111 4.19 28.13 5.59
C SER A 111 3.89 27.82 4.12
N VAL A 112 3.14 26.75 3.86
CA VAL A 112 2.70 26.35 2.51
C VAL A 112 1.85 27.48 1.88
N PRO A 113 0.77 27.99 2.51
CA PRO A 113 -0.02 29.10 1.95
C PRO A 113 0.76 30.37 1.61
N SER A 114 1.83 30.72 2.35
CA SER A 114 2.60 31.92 2.05
C SER A 114 3.48 31.81 0.80
N ASN A 115 3.71 30.59 0.30
CA ASN A 115 4.45 30.34 -0.94
C ASN A 115 3.55 30.19 -2.18
N TYR A 116 2.23 30.10 -1.99
CA TYR A 116 1.25 30.27 -3.06
C TYR A 116 0.74 31.71 -2.96
N ASP A 117 1.59 32.66 -3.35
CA ASP A 117 1.17 34.03 -3.64
C ASP A 117 0.05 33.94 -4.69
N CYS A 118 -1.19 34.19 -4.27
CA CYS A 118 -2.34 34.39 -5.12
C CYS A 118 -2.09 35.64 -6.00
N ARG A 119 -1.26 35.51 -7.03
CA ARG A 119 -1.16 36.47 -8.15
C ARG A 119 -2.05 36.08 -9.33
N VAL A 120 -3.18 35.45 -9.05
CA VAL A 120 -4.27 35.29 -10.02
C VAL A 120 -5.61 35.40 -9.27
N CYS A 121 -5.93 36.61 -8.84
CA CYS A 121 -7.30 37.12 -8.74
C CYS A 121 -7.35 38.39 -9.58
#